data_AF-A0A3N5MBS3-F1
#
_entry.id   AF-A0A3N5MBS3-F1
#
_cell.length_a   1.000
_cell.length_b   1.000
_cell.length_c   1.000
_cell.angle_alpha   90.00
_cell.angle_beta   90.00
_cell.angle_gamma   90.00
#
_symmetry.space_group_name_H-M   'P 1'
#
loop_
_entity.id
_entity.type
_entity.pdbx_description
1 polymer ?
#
loop_
_entity_poly.entity_id
_entity_poly.type
_entity_poly.pdbx_seq_one_letter_code
_entity_poly.pdbx_strand_id
1 'polypeptide(L)'
;MSHPLAAPGVRRARRGVRCSAADAAALPSSRGRAAASHPAGGDHDRQGQTRRTARGPAVSANERTHVSPEESTTLEDRRGDGGALEERCIDTIRFLAVDGVQKAKSGHPGLPMGAAAVAHTLFTRHLRFDPSDPAWPDRDRFVLSAGHGSMLLYSLLHLTGYDLSLDDLRAFRQWGSKTPGHPEYTHTAGVETTTGPLGQGFANAVGMAVAERFLGATFNGDGPSVVDHFTYVLAGDGDMMEGISGEAASFAGHQKLGKLIVLYDDNHITIDGSTDLAFTEDVGARFAAYGWHVQKVADGNDIGAV
;
A
#
# COMPACT_ATOMS: atom_id res chain seq x y z
N MET A 1 -46.02 52.07 -12.75
CA MET A 1 -44.78 52.83 -13.06
C MET A 1 -43.63 52.05 -12.45
N SER A 2 -43.08 50.99 -13.03
CA SER A 2 -42.91 50.64 -14.46
C SER A 2 -41.90 51.55 -15.18
N HIS A 3 -40.61 51.25 -15.05
CA HIS A 3 -39.76 50.84 -16.19
C HIS A 3 -38.43 50.24 -15.68
N PRO A 4 -37.91 49.16 -16.30
CA PRO A 4 -36.63 48.54 -15.94
C PRO A 4 -35.47 49.07 -16.78
N LEU A 5 -34.24 48.90 -16.31
CA LEU A 5 -33.01 49.04 -17.11
C LEU A 5 -32.40 47.66 -17.38
N ALA A 6 -32.07 47.40 -18.64
CA ALA A 6 -31.60 46.11 -19.14
C ALA A 6 -30.07 45.96 -19.05
N ALA A 7 -29.60 44.71 -18.96
CA ALA A 7 -28.19 44.37 -19.00
C ALA A 7 -27.63 44.36 -20.44
N PRO A 8 -26.37 44.77 -20.67
CA PRO A 8 -25.61 44.41 -21.87
C PRO A 8 -24.92 43.05 -21.69
N GLY A 9 -25.00 42.19 -22.71
CA GLY A 9 -24.58 40.79 -22.61
C GLY A 9 -23.07 40.52 -22.69
N VAL A 10 -22.61 39.54 -21.91
CA VAL A 10 -21.25 39.00 -21.99
C VAL A 10 -21.09 38.14 -23.25
N ARG A 11 -20.27 38.60 -24.20
CA ARG A 11 -19.97 37.84 -25.43
C ARG A 11 -19.04 36.66 -25.10
N ARG A 12 -19.50 35.43 -25.36
CA ARG A 12 -18.65 34.23 -25.37
C ARG A 12 -17.58 34.33 -26.48
N ALA A 13 -16.32 34.55 -26.11
CA ALA A 13 -15.20 34.43 -27.02
C ALA A 13 -14.78 32.95 -27.17
N ARG A 14 -15.31 32.26 -28.20
CA ARG A 14 -14.71 30.99 -28.66
C ARG A 14 -13.42 31.31 -29.41
N ARG A 15 -12.26 31.02 -28.82
CA ARG A 15 -10.99 30.87 -29.56
C ARG A 15 -10.60 29.39 -29.54
N GLY A 16 -10.86 28.70 -30.65
CA GLY A 16 -10.28 27.38 -30.89
C GLY A 16 -8.85 27.56 -31.38
N VAL A 17 -7.88 26.97 -30.66
CA VAL A 17 -6.53 26.78 -31.17
C VAL A 17 -6.50 25.43 -31.87
N ARG A 18 -6.28 25.43 -33.18
CA ARG A 18 -5.95 24.21 -33.94
C ARG A 18 -4.42 24.11 -33.96
N CYS A 19 -3.85 23.10 -33.32
CA CYS A 19 -2.50 22.66 -33.65
C CYS A 19 -2.59 21.67 -34.83
N SER A 20 -1.93 22.00 -35.93
CA SER A 20 -1.78 21.10 -37.07
C SER A 20 -0.64 20.11 -36.80
N ALA A 21 -0.87 18.83 -37.12
CA ALA A 21 0.20 17.84 -37.15
C ALA A 21 1.07 18.01 -38.41
N ALA A 22 2.35 18.28 -38.21
CA ALA A 22 3.44 18.02 -39.15
C ALA A 22 4.77 18.05 -38.37
N ASP A 23 5.76 17.30 -38.87
CA ASP A 23 7.15 17.14 -38.40
C ASP A 23 7.44 16.05 -37.36
N ALA A 24 7.31 14.80 -37.82
CA ALA A 24 8.02 13.65 -37.29
C ALA A 24 8.96 13.07 -38.38
N ALA A 25 10.15 13.65 -38.53
CA ALA A 25 11.16 13.18 -39.49
C ALA A 25 12.04 12.09 -38.86
N ALA A 26 12.25 11.00 -39.61
CA ALA A 26 12.92 9.78 -39.16
C ALA A 26 14.41 9.94 -38.84
N LEU A 27 14.90 9.13 -37.89
CA LEU A 27 16.31 8.72 -37.78
C LEU A 27 16.43 7.19 -37.63
N PRO A 28 17.55 6.57 -38.08
CA PRO A 28 17.53 5.18 -38.55
C PRO A 28 17.98 4.13 -37.54
N SER A 29 17.52 2.89 -37.76
CA SER A 29 17.99 1.70 -37.04
C SER A 29 19.32 1.17 -37.58
N SER A 30 20.33 1.07 -36.73
CA SER A 30 21.62 0.43 -37.07
C SER A 30 21.69 -1.00 -36.56
N ARG A 31 21.59 -1.98 -37.47
CA ARG A 31 22.01 -3.36 -37.22
C ARG A 31 23.53 -3.45 -37.34
N GLY A 32 24.24 -3.80 -36.26
CA GLY A 32 25.65 -4.17 -36.26
C GLY A 32 25.83 -5.65 -35.93
N ARG A 33 26.34 -6.44 -36.88
CA ARG A 33 26.76 -7.83 -36.61
C ARG A 33 28.12 -7.86 -35.93
N ALA A 34 28.29 -8.75 -34.97
CA ALA A 34 29.59 -9.36 -34.67
C ALA A 34 29.38 -10.86 -34.46
N ALA A 35 30.08 -11.68 -35.26
CA ALA A 35 30.12 -13.12 -35.10
C ALA A 35 31.56 -13.51 -34.73
N ALA A 36 31.71 -14.30 -33.68
CA ALA A 36 32.97 -14.92 -33.31
C ALA A 36 32.72 -16.41 -33.06
N SER A 37 33.55 -17.26 -33.65
CA SER A 37 33.47 -18.71 -33.56
C SER A 37 34.59 -19.25 -32.66
N HIS A 38 34.33 -20.35 -31.92
CA HIS A 38 35.21 -21.53 -31.82
C HIS A 38 34.59 -22.63 -30.91
N PRO A 39 35.08 -23.89 -30.95
CA PRO A 39 34.22 -25.05 -30.80
C PRO A 39 34.41 -25.90 -29.52
N ALA A 40 33.39 -26.70 -29.21
CA ALA A 40 33.45 -27.99 -28.51
C ALA A 40 32.25 -28.83 -29.02
N GLY A 41 32.29 -30.16 -29.16
CA GLY A 41 33.32 -31.13 -28.76
C GLY A 41 32.81 -32.01 -27.62
N GLY A 42 32.31 -33.21 -27.93
CA GLY A 42 31.90 -34.22 -26.94
C GLY A 42 30.49 -34.78 -27.16
N ASP A 43 30.40 -35.85 -27.95
CA ASP A 43 29.27 -36.79 -27.95
C ASP A 43 29.65 -38.00 -27.09
N HIS A 44 28.73 -38.54 -26.27
CA HIS A 44 28.68 -39.96 -25.88
C HIS A 44 27.49 -40.27 -24.95
N ASP A 45 26.67 -41.22 -25.43
CA ASP A 45 25.99 -42.29 -24.68
C ASP A 45 25.39 -42.02 -23.29
N ARG A 46 24.08 -42.29 -23.18
CA ARG A 46 23.65 -43.52 -22.48
C ARG A 46 22.29 -44.05 -22.94
N GLN A 47 22.29 -45.34 -23.25
CA GLN A 47 21.15 -46.11 -23.72
C GLN A 47 20.18 -46.43 -22.58
N GLY A 48 18.88 -46.55 -22.89
CA GLY A 48 17.88 -47.16 -22.01
C GLY A 48 17.44 -48.54 -22.52
N GLN A 49 17.16 -49.48 -21.61
CA GLN A 49 16.36 -50.70 -21.82
C GLN A 49 15.99 -51.30 -20.44
N THR A 50 14.72 -51.25 -19.98
CA THR A 50 13.57 -52.17 -20.18
C THR A 50 13.40 -53.32 -19.17
N ARG A 51 12.23 -53.32 -18.50
CA ARG A 51 11.34 -54.45 -18.12
C ARG A 51 11.88 -55.61 -17.24
N ARG A 52 11.19 -55.87 -16.10
CA ARG A 52 10.29 -57.05 -15.90
C ARG A 52 9.62 -57.18 -14.50
N THR A 53 8.29 -57.19 -14.51
CA THR A 53 7.33 -58.16 -13.89
C THR A 53 7.44 -58.70 -12.45
N ALA A 54 6.44 -58.31 -11.63
CA ALA A 54 5.48 -59.14 -10.86
C ALA A 54 5.93 -60.17 -9.78
N ARG A 55 5.40 -60.00 -8.54
CA ARG A 55 4.62 -61.01 -7.77
C ARG A 55 4.13 -60.46 -6.41
N GLY A 56 2.89 -60.82 -6.00
CA GLY A 56 2.46 -60.87 -4.57
C GLY A 56 2.87 -62.22 -3.93
N PRO A 57 2.44 -62.59 -2.71
CA PRO A 57 1.17 -62.26 -2.03
C PRO A 57 1.43 -61.42 -0.74
N ALA A 58 0.59 -61.31 0.32
CA ALA A 58 -0.64 -61.99 0.75
C ALA A 58 -1.56 -61.10 1.62
N VAL A 59 -2.61 -61.69 2.23
CA VAL A 59 -3.50 -61.07 3.22
C VAL A 59 -3.32 -61.75 4.59
N SER A 60 -3.31 -60.96 5.67
CA SER A 60 -3.60 -61.41 7.04
C SER A 60 -4.50 -60.39 7.73
N ALA A 61 -5.27 -60.82 8.73
CA ALA A 61 -6.44 -60.10 9.21
C ALA A 61 -6.29 -59.57 10.65
N ASN A 62 -7.16 -58.60 10.95
CA ASN A 62 -7.72 -58.29 12.27
C ASN A 62 -6.80 -57.60 13.30
N GLU A 63 -6.89 -56.28 13.36
CA GLU A 63 -6.75 -55.52 14.61
C GLU A 63 -7.79 -54.40 14.67
N ARG A 64 -8.56 -54.36 15.77
CA ARG A 64 -9.43 -53.23 16.12
C ARG A 64 -8.72 -52.42 17.19
N THR A 65 -8.41 -51.17 16.91
CA THR A 65 -7.94 -50.22 17.92
C THR A 65 -8.64 -48.87 17.75
N HIS A 66 -8.94 -48.27 18.90
CA HIS A 66 -9.76 -47.09 19.12
C HIS A 66 -9.66 -45.97 18.08
N VAL A 67 -10.82 -45.55 17.56
CA VAL A 67 -11.02 -44.17 17.11
C VAL A 67 -11.16 -43.31 18.37
N SER A 68 -10.26 -42.37 18.56
CA SER A 68 -10.40 -41.33 19.59
C SER A 68 -11.62 -40.45 19.30
N PRO A 69 -12.33 -39.90 20.30
CA PRO A 69 -13.43 -38.99 20.03
C PRO A 69 -12.89 -37.75 19.30
N GLU A 70 -13.49 -37.39 18.18
CA GLU A 70 -13.24 -36.09 17.56
C GLU A 70 -13.67 -35.01 18.55
N GLU A 71 -12.75 -34.09 18.89
CA GLU A 71 -13.06 -32.94 19.73
C GLU A 71 -14.04 -32.04 18.99
N SER A 72 -15.31 -32.09 19.40
CA SER A 72 -16.36 -31.23 18.89
C SER A 72 -16.13 -29.81 19.38
N THR A 73 -15.33 -29.04 18.64
CA THR A 73 -15.15 -27.60 18.85
C THR A 73 -16.49 -26.91 18.73
N THR A 74 -17.00 -26.40 19.84
CA THR A 74 -18.30 -25.73 19.87
C THR A 74 -18.21 -24.37 19.17
N LEU A 75 -19.37 -23.83 18.76
CA LEU A 75 -19.45 -22.51 18.12
C LEU A 75 -19.02 -21.34 19.03
N GLU A 76 -18.79 -21.60 20.31
CA GLU A 76 -18.30 -20.65 21.31
C GLU A 76 -16.76 -20.60 21.31
N ASP A 77 -16.09 -21.74 21.14
CA ASP A 77 -14.64 -21.86 21.03
C ASP A 77 -14.09 -21.04 19.84
N ARG A 78 -14.82 -21.10 18.70
CA ARG A 78 -14.54 -20.30 17.50
C ARG A 78 -14.68 -18.78 17.67
N ARG A 79 -15.22 -18.29 18.79
CA ARG A 79 -15.29 -16.85 19.11
C ARG A 79 -14.12 -16.37 19.96
N GLY A 80 -13.40 -17.27 20.63
CA GLY A 80 -12.17 -16.95 21.35
C GLY A 80 -10.94 -16.90 20.44
N ASP A 81 -10.88 -17.79 19.44
CA ASP A 81 -9.75 -17.91 18.50
C ASP A 81 -9.55 -16.67 17.61
N GLY A 82 -10.64 -15.99 17.24
CA GLY A 82 -10.58 -14.81 16.35
C GLY A 82 -9.69 -13.69 16.88
N GLY A 83 -9.89 -13.26 18.14
CA GLY A 83 -9.07 -12.21 18.75
C GLY A 83 -7.62 -12.63 18.97
N ALA A 84 -7.38 -13.90 19.32
CA ALA A 84 -6.03 -14.44 19.50
C ALA A 84 -5.26 -14.55 18.17
N LEU A 85 -5.96 -14.79 17.06
CA LEU A 85 -5.38 -14.76 15.71
C LEU A 85 -5.08 -13.32 15.26
N GLU A 86 -6.00 -12.38 15.51
CA GLU A 86 -5.82 -10.96 15.19
C GLU A 86 -4.61 -10.37 15.94
N GLU A 87 -4.51 -10.60 17.26
CA GLU A 87 -3.35 -10.20 18.07
C GLU A 87 -2.05 -10.81 17.53
N ARG A 88 -2.05 -12.10 17.17
CA ARG A 88 -0.88 -12.75 16.57
C ARG A 88 -0.50 -12.16 15.21
N CYS A 89 -1.47 -11.77 14.38
CA CYS A 89 -1.21 -11.11 13.10
C CYS A 89 -0.58 -9.72 13.29
N ILE A 90 -1.10 -8.94 14.24
CA ILE A 90 -0.55 -7.63 14.61
C ILE A 90 0.88 -7.78 15.15
N ASP A 91 1.13 -8.71 16.06
CA ASP A 91 2.47 -8.97 16.57
C ASP A 91 3.42 -9.51 15.50
N THR A 92 2.94 -10.32 14.55
CA THR A 92 3.76 -10.75 13.41
C THR A 92 4.25 -9.55 12.60
N ILE A 93 3.40 -8.54 12.38
CA ILE A 93 3.80 -7.28 11.71
C ILE A 93 4.86 -6.54 12.55
N ARG A 94 4.64 -6.41 13.88
CA ARG A 94 5.60 -5.75 14.79
C ARG A 94 6.97 -6.43 14.77
N PHE A 95 7.01 -7.75 14.93
CA PHE A 95 8.26 -8.50 15.04
C PHE A 95 9.00 -8.66 13.71
N LEU A 96 8.30 -8.81 12.57
CA LEU A 96 8.95 -8.71 11.25
C LEU A 96 9.66 -7.37 11.07
N ALA A 97 9.03 -6.27 11.50
CA ALA A 97 9.63 -4.95 11.42
C ALA A 97 10.83 -4.78 12.35
N VAL A 98 10.71 -5.19 13.62
CA VAL A 98 11.81 -5.15 14.60
C VAL A 98 13.00 -6.00 14.13
N ASP A 99 12.77 -7.24 13.72
CA ASP A 99 13.84 -8.16 13.29
C ASP A 99 14.54 -7.68 12.01
N GLY A 100 13.79 -7.12 11.05
CA GLY A 100 14.36 -6.51 9.84
C GLY A 100 15.28 -5.33 10.17
N VAL A 101 14.82 -4.40 11.00
CA VAL A 101 15.62 -3.25 11.49
C VAL A 101 16.88 -3.72 12.23
N GLN A 102 16.74 -4.69 13.14
CA GLN A 102 17.85 -5.20 13.96
C GLN A 102 18.88 -5.97 13.13
N LYS A 103 18.44 -6.77 12.14
CA LYS A 103 19.34 -7.45 11.22
C LYS A 103 20.10 -6.47 10.34
N ALA A 104 19.43 -5.42 9.86
CA ALA A 104 20.05 -4.35 9.08
C ALA A 104 20.95 -3.42 9.90
N LYS A 105 20.80 -3.43 11.25
CA LYS A 105 21.39 -2.45 12.19
C LYS A 105 21.06 -0.99 11.81
N SER A 106 19.90 -0.79 11.19
CA SER A 106 19.47 0.48 10.62
C SER A 106 17.97 0.46 10.36
N GLY A 107 17.26 1.55 10.66
CA GLY A 107 15.82 1.70 10.44
C GLY A 107 15.09 2.17 11.68
N HIS A 108 13.76 2.21 11.61
CA HIS A 108 12.91 2.84 12.63
C HIS A 108 11.86 1.83 13.11
N PRO A 109 11.97 1.27 14.32
CA PRO A 109 11.03 0.27 14.83
C PRO A 109 9.79 0.89 15.51
N GLY A 110 9.86 2.16 15.96
CA GLY A 110 8.82 2.81 16.74
C GLY A 110 7.44 2.85 16.06
N LEU A 111 7.33 3.53 14.90
CA LEU A 111 6.08 3.60 14.14
C LEU A 111 5.55 2.19 13.78
N PRO A 112 6.36 1.24 13.24
CA PRO A 112 5.89 -0.13 13.03
C PRO A 112 5.36 -0.84 14.26
N MET A 113 5.86 -0.54 15.47
CA MET A 113 5.35 -1.12 16.72
C MET A 113 3.99 -0.52 17.13
N GLY A 114 3.86 0.81 17.05
CA GLY A 114 2.65 1.55 17.42
C GLY A 114 1.50 1.36 16.42
N ALA A 115 1.76 1.59 15.13
CA ALA A 115 0.74 1.59 14.09
C ALA A 115 0.40 0.21 13.50
N ALA A 116 0.97 -0.89 14.03
CA ALA A 116 0.71 -2.25 13.52
C ALA A 116 -0.77 -2.63 13.56
N ALA A 117 -1.48 -2.30 14.66
CA ALA A 117 -2.91 -2.59 14.80
C ALA A 117 -3.74 -1.77 13.80
N VAL A 118 -3.48 -0.46 13.71
CA VAL A 118 -4.12 0.45 12.74
C VAL A 118 -3.94 -0.04 11.29
N ALA A 119 -2.71 -0.39 10.92
CA ALA A 119 -2.42 -0.85 9.57
C ALA A 119 -2.93 -2.26 9.29
N HIS A 120 -2.97 -3.15 10.29
CA HIS A 120 -3.63 -4.45 10.19
C HIS A 120 -5.12 -4.28 9.89
N THR A 121 -5.84 -3.49 10.68
CA THR A 121 -7.27 -3.20 10.48
C THR A 121 -7.54 -2.65 9.07
N LEU A 122 -6.75 -1.66 8.63
CA LEU A 122 -6.87 -1.12 7.27
C LEU A 122 -6.69 -2.22 6.21
N PHE A 123 -5.57 -2.95 6.24
CA PHE A 123 -5.23 -3.92 5.19
C PHE A 123 -6.10 -5.19 5.20
N THR A 124 -6.72 -5.57 6.32
CA THR A 124 -7.54 -6.79 6.37
C THR A 124 -9.04 -6.54 6.28
N ARG A 125 -9.53 -5.32 6.55
CA ARG A 125 -10.97 -5.02 6.61
C ARG A 125 -11.45 -3.91 5.67
N HIS A 126 -10.59 -2.96 5.28
CA HIS A 126 -11.02 -1.74 4.58
C HIS A 126 -10.36 -1.53 3.22
N LEU A 127 -9.09 -1.93 3.04
CA LEU A 127 -8.33 -1.70 1.82
C LEU A 127 -8.69 -2.74 0.73
N ARG A 128 -9.22 -2.28 -0.40
CA ARG A 128 -9.54 -3.12 -1.56
C ARG A 128 -8.36 -3.21 -2.53
N PHE A 129 -7.58 -4.29 -2.49
CA PHE A 129 -6.43 -4.50 -3.37
C PHE A 129 -6.35 -5.94 -3.90
N ASP A 130 -5.52 -6.15 -4.92
CA ASP A 130 -5.13 -7.47 -5.40
C ASP A 130 -3.59 -7.55 -5.37
N PRO A 131 -2.97 -8.41 -4.55
CA PRO A 131 -1.52 -8.57 -4.49
C PRO A 131 -0.95 -9.24 -5.75
N SER A 132 -1.78 -9.95 -6.53
CA SER A 132 -1.40 -10.60 -7.79
C SER A 132 -1.51 -9.66 -9.00
N ASP A 133 -2.30 -8.59 -8.90
CA ASP A 133 -2.26 -7.43 -9.81
C ASP A 133 -2.06 -6.09 -9.05
N PRO A 134 -0.81 -5.80 -8.61
CA PRO A 134 -0.47 -4.49 -8.03
C PRO A 134 -0.68 -3.30 -8.97
N ALA A 135 -0.96 -3.53 -10.26
CA ALA A 135 -1.24 -2.50 -11.25
C ALA A 135 -2.74 -2.26 -11.47
N TRP A 136 -3.63 -3.06 -10.87
CA TRP A 136 -5.10 -2.96 -11.01
C TRP A 136 -5.56 -1.50 -10.89
N PRO A 137 -6.13 -0.88 -11.95
CA PRO A 137 -6.39 0.55 -11.96
C PRO A 137 -7.32 1.08 -10.87
N ASP A 138 -8.25 0.25 -10.36
CA ASP A 138 -9.30 0.64 -9.40
C ASP A 138 -9.15 -0.04 -8.02
N ARG A 139 -7.94 -0.46 -7.65
CA ARG A 139 -7.61 -0.77 -6.25
C ARG A 139 -7.67 0.49 -5.38
N ASP A 140 -7.90 0.34 -4.08
CA ASP A 140 -7.63 1.45 -3.15
C ASP A 140 -6.12 1.74 -3.09
N ARG A 141 -5.78 3.01 -2.92
CA ARG A 141 -4.38 3.46 -2.84
C ARG A 141 -3.98 3.60 -1.37
N PHE A 142 -2.81 3.08 -0.98
CA PHE A 142 -2.23 3.30 0.35
C PHE A 142 -0.89 4.04 0.26
N VAL A 143 -0.77 5.16 0.97
CA VAL A 143 0.46 5.96 1.04
C VAL A 143 0.97 6.03 2.48
N LEU A 144 2.11 5.41 2.73
CA LEU A 144 2.87 5.63 3.97
C LEU A 144 3.63 6.97 3.86
N SER A 145 3.00 8.09 4.25
CA SER A 145 3.63 9.42 4.23
C SER A 145 4.81 9.48 5.20
N ALA A 146 4.63 8.89 6.38
CA ALA A 146 5.67 8.63 7.36
C ALA A 146 6.62 7.49 6.90
N GLY A 147 7.24 7.66 5.73
CA GLY A 147 8.03 6.64 5.04
C GLY A 147 9.20 6.07 5.83
N HIS A 148 9.59 6.71 6.93
CA HIS A 148 10.60 6.19 7.85
C HIS A 148 10.17 4.84 8.46
N GLY A 149 8.85 4.60 8.60
CA GLY A 149 8.24 3.33 9.02
C GLY A 149 8.19 2.24 7.94
N SER A 150 9.06 2.29 6.92
CA SER A 150 9.06 1.41 5.73
C SER A 150 8.89 -0.09 6.02
N MET A 151 9.48 -0.61 7.09
CA MET A 151 9.32 -2.01 7.49
C MET A 151 7.89 -2.41 7.89
N LEU A 152 7.02 -1.48 8.30
CA LEU A 152 5.59 -1.73 8.49
C LEU A 152 4.96 -2.11 7.14
N LEU A 153 5.15 -1.27 6.13
CA LEU A 153 4.64 -1.47 4.78
C LEU A 153 5.20 -2.75 4.15
N TYR A 154 6.51 -3.00 4.25
CA TYR A 154 7.10 -4.23 3.71
C TYR A 154 6.58 -5.49 4.40
N SER A 155 6.39 -5.47 5.72
CA SER A 155 5.80 -6.60 6.45
C SER A 155 4.36 -6.87 6.01
N LEU A 156 3.55 -5.81 5.81
CA LEU A 156 2.19 -5.92 5.29
C LEU A 156 2.19 -6.50 3.87
N LEU A 157 2.97 -5.93 2.94
CA LEU A 157 3.07 -6.40 1.55
C LEU A 157 3.49 -7.87 1.46
N HIS A 158 4.44 -8.30 2.29
CA HIS A 158 4.84 -9.70 2.39
C HIS A 158 3.69 -10.59 2.88
N LEU A 159 3.05 -10.21 3.99
CA LEU A 159 1.97 -11.01 4.62
C LEU A 159 0.69 -11.06 3.77
N THR A 160 0.41 -10.03 2.97
CA THR A 160 -0.72 -10.00 2.04
C THR A 160 -0.41 -10.58 0.66
N GLY A 161 0.82 -11.08 0.43
CA GLY A 161 1.15 -11.92 -0.73
C GLY A 161 1.62 -11.17 -1.99
N TYR A 162 2.09 -9.93 -1.89
CA TYR A 162 2.80 -9.27 -3.00
C TYR A 162 4.12 -9.99 -3.33
N ASP A 163 4.77 -9.63 -4.45
CA ASP A 163 6.11 -10.12 -4.85
C ASP A 163 7.23 -9.55 -3.95
N LEU A 164 7.14 -9.85 -2.66
CA LEU A 164 8.09 -9.47 -1.62
C LEU A 164 8.25 -10.66 -0.65
N SER A 165 9.39 -11.33 -0.72
CA SER A 165 9.65 -12.55 0.04
C SER A 165 10.16 -12.25 1.47
N LEU A 166 10.14 -13.27 2.33
CA LEU A 166 10.79 -13.16 3.65
C LEU A 166 12.31 -12.92 3.51
N ASP A 167 12.94 -13.37 2.42
CA ASP A 167 14.35 -13.09 2.14
C ASP A 167 14.58 -11.63 1.71
N ASP A 168 13.60 -10.99 1.07
CA ASP A 168 13.63 -9.53 0.81
C ASP A 168 13.50 -8.74 2.13
N LEU A 169 12.61 -9.13 3.05
CA LEU A 169 12.54 -8.51 4.40
C LEU A 169 13.86 -8.67 5.16
N ARG A 170 14.46 -9.87 5.09
CA ARG A 170 15.80 -10.18 5.61
C ARG A 170 16.93 -9.41 4.91
N ALA A 171 16.67 -8.77 3.78
CA ALA A 171 17.60 -7.93 3.03
C ALA A 171 17.30 -6.42 3.18
N PHE A 172 16.45 -6.03 4.15
CA PHE A 172 16.14 -4.62 4.43
C PHE A 172 17.39 -3.73 4.49
N ARG A 173 17.34 -2.60 3.77
CA ARG A 173 18.43 -1.61 3.64
C ARG A 173 19.74 -2.15 3.06
N GLN A 174 19.76 -3.36 2.49
CA GLN A 174 20.94 -3.89 1.82
C GLN A 174 20.98 -3.46 0.34
N TRP A 175 22.19 -3.42 -0.23
CA TRP A 175 22.40 -3.01 -1.63
C TRP A 175 21.62 -3.89 -2.60
N GLY A 176 20.81 -3.26 -3.47
CA GLY A 176 20.01 -3.96 -4.49
C GLY A 176 18.83 -4.77 -3.94
N SER A 177 18.45 -4.60 -2.67
CA SER A 177 17.25 -5.20 -2.09
C SER A 177 15.96 -4.56 -2.61
N LYS A 178 14.87 -5.33 -2.66
CA LYS A 178 13.50 -4.81 -2.86
C LYS A 178 12.96 -4.05 -1.64
N THR A 179 13.75 -3.84 -0.60
CA THR A 179 13.34 -3.29 0.70
C THR A 179 14.25 -2.11 1.12
N PRO A 180 14.27 -1.02 0.34
CA PRO A 180 15.08 0.17 0.63
C PRO A 180 14.68 0.87 1.93
N GLY A 181 15.51 1.80 2.39
CA GLY A 181 15.34 2.42 3.71
C GLY A 181 14.05 3.21 3.91
N HIS A 182 13.49 3.74 2.83
CA HIS A 182 12.18 4.37 2.72
C HIS A 182 11.47 3.77 1.49
N PRO A 183 10.13 3.82 1.37
CA PRO A 183 9.42 3.26 0.23
C PRO A 183 9.85 3.93 -1.09
N GLU A 184 10.17 3.12 -2.10
CA GLU A 184 10.52 3.59 -3.44
C GLU A 184 9.56 3.04 -4.51
N TYR A 185 8.84 3.95 -5.18
CA TYR A 185 7.91 3.63 -6.26
C TYR A 185 8.64 2.95 -7.42
N THR A 186 7.99 1.95 -8.02
CA THR A 186 8.53 1.00 -9.01
C THR A 186 9.64 0.05 -8.54
N HIS A 187 10.32 0.33 -7.41
CA HIS A 187 11.36 -0.57 -6.86
C HIS A 187 10.77 -1.72 -6.03
N THR A 188 9.68 -1.46 -5.31
CA THR A 188 8.96 -2.45 -4.49
C THR A 188 7.53 -2.62 -5.01
N ALA A 189 7.08 -3.86 -5.23
CA ALA A 189 5.69 -4.13 -5.61
C ALA A 189 4.73 -3.69 -4.50
N GLY A 190 3.66 -2.95 -4.85
CA GLY A 190 2.67 -2.44 -3.90
C GLY A 190 3.05 -1.14 -3.16
N VAL A 191 4.22 -0.54 -3.43
CA VAL A 191 4.50 0.84 -3.01
C VAL A 191 3.89 1.82 -4.03
N GLU A 192 2.91 2.62 -3.60
CA GLU A 192 2.17 3.56 -4.47
C GLU A 192 2.96 4.83 -4.85
N THR A 193 3.85 5.30 -3.97
CA THR A 193 4.64 6.50 -4.21
C THR A 193 5.91 6.48 -3.36
N THR A 194 6.97 7.16 -3.81
CA THR A 194 8.20 7.29 -3.03
C THR A 194 7.98 8.28 -1.90
N THR A 195 8.28 7.87 -0.66
CA THR A 195 8.15 8.73 0.53
C THR A 195 9.44 8.71 1.35
N GLY A 196 9.53 9.53 2.40
CA GLY A 196 10.75 9.76 3.17
C GLY A 196 10.90 11.24 3.54
N PRO A 197 10.89 12.17 2.55
CA PRO A 197 10.61 13.57 2.80
C PRO A 197 9.17 13.70 3.35
N LEU A 198 9.04 14.23 4.56
CA LEU A 198 7.77 14.31 5.28
C LEU A 198 6.79 15.28 4.59
N GLY A 199 5.49 15.08 4.80
CA GLY A 199 4.41 15.86 4.18
C GLY A 199 4.18 15.58 2.69
N GLN A 200 5.19 15.16 1.94
CA GLN A 200 5.09 14.88 0.49
C GLN A 200 4.18 13.68 0.19
N GLY A 201 4.18 12.63 1.02
CA GLY A 201 3.28 11.49 0.84
C GLY A 201 1.81 11.89 0.96
N PHE A 202 1.48 12.67 1.99
CA PHE A 202 0.16 13.28 2.17
C PHE A 202 -0.23 14.12 0.95
N ALA A 203 0.65 15.00 0.46
CA ALA A 203 0.37 15.84 -0.70
C ALA A 203 0.17 15.02 -2.00
N ASN A 204 0.97 13.97 -2.20
CA ASN A 204 0.81 13.04 -3.32
C ASN A 204 -0.53 12.29 -3.26
N ALA A 205 -0.96 11.87 -2.06
CA ALA A 205 -2.26 11.23 -1.85
C ALA A 205 -3.46 12.16 -2.15
N VAL A 206 -3.35 13.45 -1.82
CA VAL A 206 -4.34 14.46 -2.28
C VAL A 206 -4.41 14.48 -3.82
N GLY A 207 -3.27 14.41 -4.51
CA GLY A 207 -3.22 14.26 -5.97
C GLY A 207 -3.89 12.98 -6.50
N MET A 208 -3.70 11.84 -5.83
CA MET A 208 -4.36 10.57 -6.17
C MET A 208 -5.89 10.68 -6.03
N ALA A 209 -6.39 11.24 -4.93
CA ALA A 209 -7.82 11.44 -4.70
C ALA A 209 -8.46 12.45 -5.67
N VAL A 210 -7.71 13.46 -6.14
CA VAL A 210 -8.16 14.33 -7.25
C VAL A 210 -8.28 13.55 -8.55
N ALA A 211 -7.30 12.68 -8.86
CA ALA A 211 -7.30 11.89 -10.07
C ALA A 211 -8.46 10.88 -10.10
N GLU A 212 -8.70 10.14 -9.00
CA GLU A 212 -9.85 9.25 -8.84
C GLU A 212 -11.16 9.98 -9.16
N ARG A 213 -11.41 11.10 -8.47
CA ARG A 213 -12.66 11.84 -8.62
C ARG A 213 -12.83 12.43 -10.01
N PHE A 214 -11.74 12.93 -10.62
CA PHE A 214 -11.76 13.46 -11.97
C PHE A 214 -12.09 12.36 -12.99
N LEU A 215 -11.45 11.20 -12.89
CA LEU A 215 -11.68 10.07 -13.77
C LEU A 215 -13.09 9.49 -13.58
N GLY A 216 -13.55 9.31 -12.33
CA GLY A 216 -14.92 8.90 -12.03
C GLY A 216 -15.96 9.84 -12.61
N ALA A 217 -15.79 11.16 -12.46
CA ALA A 217 -16.69 12.15 -13.07
C ALA A 217 -16.60 12.23 -14.61
N THR A 218 -15.54 11.68 -15.22
CA THR A 218 -15.34 11.68 -16.67
C THR A 218 -15.83 10.39 -17.33
N PHE A 219 -15.73 9.25 -16.65
CA PHE A 219 -15.91 7.92 -17.24
C PHE A 219 -17.04 7.07 -16.62
N ASN A 220 -17.50 7.37 -15.40
CA ASN A 220 -18.70 6.72 -14.86
C ASN A 220 -19.96 7.29 -15.55
N GLY A 221 -20.93 6.41 -15.80
CA GLY A 221 -22.25 6.77 -16.38
C GLY A 221 -23.37 6.09 -15.59
N ASP A 222 -24.50 5.82 -16.25
CA ASP A 222 -25.69 5.20 -15.61
C ASP A 222 -25.51 3.70 -15.27
N GLY A 223 -24.36 3.10 -15.64
CA GLY A 223 -24.00 1.71 -15.34
C GLY A 223 -23.14 1.55 -14.08
N PRO A 224 -22.56 0.37 -13.84
CA PRO A 224 -21.58 0.17 -12.78
C PRO A 224 -20.40 1.14 -12.94
N SER A 225 -19.94 1.74 -11.83
CA SER A 225 -18.75 2.59 -11.80
C SER A 225 -17.50 1.82 -12.25
N VAL A 226 -16.67 2.48 -13.06
CA VAL A 226 -15.38 1.95 -13.53
C VAL A 226 -14.17 2.59 -12.84
N VAL A 227 -14.40 3.72 -12.16
CA VAL A 227 -13.47 4.32 -11.20
C VAL A 227 -14.25 4.64 -9.92
N ASP A 228 -13.98 3.89 -8.85
CA ASP A 228 -14.66 4.01 -7.56
C ASP A 228 -13.81 3.43 -6.41
N HIS A 229 -12.69 4.09 -6.09
CA HIS A 229 -11.73 3.64 -5.06
C HIS A 229 -11.38 4.74 -4.04
N PHE A 230 -10.84 4.33 -2.90
CA PHE A 230 -10.36 5.21 -1.83
C PHE A 230 -8.86 5.49 -1.93
N THR A 231 -8.43 6.56 -1.28
CA THR A 231 -7.01 6.85 -1.03
C THR A 231 -6.80 6.96 0.48
N TYR A 232 -5.96 6.10 1.03
CA TYR A 232 -5.60 6.04 2.43
C TYR A 232 -4.16 6.54 2.63
N VAL A 233 -3.94 7.27 3.72
CA VAL A 233 -2.61 7.77 4.12
C VAL A 233 -2.33 7.32 5.56
N LEU A 234 -1.13 6.85 5.84
CA LEU A 234 -0.60 6.78 7.20
C LEU A 234 0.49 7.86 7.37
N ALA A 235 0.26 8.79 8.29
CA ALA A 235 1.09 9.96 8.53
C ALA A 235 1.40 10.10 10.03
N GLY A 236 2.50 10.78 10.38
CA GLY A 236 2.88 11.07 11.77
C GLY A 236 3.04 12.57 12.03
N ASP A 237 3.47 12.94 13.24
CA ASP A 237 3.64 14.33 13.68
C ASP A 237 4.45 15.17 12.68
N GLY A 238 5.58 14.63 12.20
CA GLY A 238 6.44 15.31 11.24
C GLY A 238 5.79 15.58 9.88
N ASP A 239 4.81 14.77 9.44
CA ASP A 239 4.00 15.12 8.26
C ASP A 239 3.05 16.29 8.56
N MET A 240 2.49 16.35 9.77
CA MET A 240 1.55 17.39 10.20
C MET A 240 2.24 18.74 10.44
N MET A 241 3.53 18.74 10.77
CA MET A 241 4.37 19.95 10.92
C MET A 241 4.81 20.57 9.59
N GLU A 242 4.93 19.77 8.52
CA GLU A 242 5.40 20.25 7.21
C GLU A 242 4.34 21.11 6.51
N GLY A 243 4.70 22.33 6.10
CA GLY A 243 3.75 23.31 5.56
C GLY A 243 2.99 22.82 4.31
N ILE A 244 3.60 21.94 3.52
CA ILE A 244 2.98 21.34 2.34
C ILE A 244 1.77 20.45 2.67
N SER A 245 1.73 19.80 3.85
CA SER A 245 0.55 19.04 4.27
C SER A 245 -0.60 19.97 4.61
N GLY A 246 -0.32 21.14 5.22
CA GLY A 246 -1.31 22.20 5.46
C GLY A 246 -1.88 22.79 4.17
N GLU A 247 -1.04 23.09 3.18
CA GLU A 247 -1.48 23.53 1.84
C GLU A 247 -2.37 22.48 1.16
N ALA A 248 -1.92 21.22 1.14
CA ALA A 248 -2.64 20.11 0.53
C ALA A 248 -3.96 19.79 1.27
N ALA A 249 -3.98 19.86 2.60
CA ALA A 249 -5.17 19.62 3.42
C ALA A 249 -6.22 20.72 3.23
N SER A 250 -5.79 21.99 3.18
CA SER A 250 -6.65 23.13 2.87
C SER A 250 -7.32 22.97 1.50
N PHE A 251 -6.54 22.57 0.48
CA PHE A 251 -7.06 22.30 -0.86
C PHE A 251 -8.01 21.09 -0.89
N ALA A 252 -7.65 19.97 -0.26
CA ALA A 252 -8.48 18.76 -0.22
C ALA A 252 -9.83 18.99 0.46
N GLY A 253 -9.84 19.75 1.55
CA GLY A 253 -11.05 20.17 2.27
C GLY A 253 -11.93 21.10 1.43
N HIS A 254 -11.34 22.13 0.80
CA HIS A 254 -12.06 22.98 -0.16
C HIS A 254 -12.71 22.18 -1.30
N GLN A 255 -11.96 21.22 -1.86
CA GLN A 255 -12.45 20.33 -2.91
C GLN A 255 -13.48 19.31 -2.42
N LYS A 256 -13.57 19.02 -1.12
CA LYS A 256 -14.42 17.96 -0.53
C LYS A 256 -14.06 16.57 -1.06
N LEU A 257 -12.80 16.18 -0.96
CA LEU A 257 -12.30 14.86 -1.38
C LEU A 257 -12.71 13.75 -0.39
N GLY A 258 -14.00 13.44 -0.30
CA GLY A 258 -14.57 12.51 0.70
C GLY A 258 -14.16 11.04 0.60
N LYS A 259 -13.26 10.68 -0.34
CA LYS A 259 -12.62 9.37 -0.45
C LYS A 259 -11.13 9.37 -0.07
N LEU A 260 -10.62 10.51 0.38
CA LEU A 260 -9.29 10.63 0.98
C LEU A 260 -9.43 10.46 2.50
N ILE A 261 -8.75 9.45 3.05
CA ILE A 261 -8.77 9.11 4.47
C ILE A 261 -7.34 9.16 4.98
N VAL A 262 -7.11 9.85 6.10
CA VAL A 262 -5.79 10.01 6.71
C VAL A 262 -5.83 9.43 8.11
N LEU A 263 -4.99 8.42 8.34
CA LEU A 263 -4.69 7.83 9.62
C LEU A 263 -3.46 8.57 10.16
N TYR A 264 -3.61 9.24 11.29
CA TYR A 264 -2.56 10.02 11.94
C TYR A 264 -2.11 9.30 13.22
N ASP A 265 -0.84 8.89 13.23
CA ASP A 265 -0.15 8.33 14.40
C ASP A 265 0.25 9.47 15.36
N ASP A 266 -0.73 9.95 16.14
CA ASP A 266 -0.59 10.92 17.24
C ASP A 266 0.07 10.24 18.46
N ASN A 267 1.38 10.01 18.36
CA ASN A 267 2.18 9.31 19.39
C ASN A 267 3.01 10.25 20.30
N HIS A 268 2.95 11.56 20.04
CA HIS A 268 3.61 12.64 20.79
C HIS A 268 5.16 12.58 20.79
N ILE A 269 5.78 11.92 19.81
CA ILE A 269 7.23 11.74 19.71
C ILE A 269 7.76 12.10 18.31
N THR A 270 8.76 12.97 18.30
CA THR A 270 9.60 13.30 17.14
C THR A 270 11.03 12.74 17.33
N ILE A 271 11.91 12.92 16.35
CA ILE A 271 13.30 12.43 16.42
C ILE A 271 14.11 13.05 17.57
N ASP A 272 13.84 14.30 17.94
CA ASP A 272 14.56 15.03 18.98
C ASP A 272 13.90 14.89 20.38
N GLY A 273 12.78 14.17 20.48
CA GLY A 273 12.04 13.96 21.73
C GLY A 273 10.54 14.26 21.60
N SER A 274 9.91 14.63 22.71
CA SER A 274 8.47 14.92 22.74
C SER A 274 8.07 16.03 21.76
N THR A 275 6.90 15.88 21.15
CA THR A 275 6.26 16.93 20.33
C THR A 275 6.14 18.26 21.06
N ASP A 276 5.96 18.26 22.40
CA ASP A 276 5.83 19.48 23.22
C ASP A 276 6.99 20.49 23.06
N LEU A 277 8.14 20.04 22.55
CA LEU A 277 9.30 20.89 22.25
C LEU A 277 9.07 21.85 21.07
N ALA A 278 8.20 21.49 20.11
CA ALA A 278 8.03 22.24 18.84
C ALA A 278 6.63 22.15 18.19
N PHE A 279 5.73 21.31 18.70
CA PHE A 279 4.42 20.99 18.12
C PHE A 279 3.36 20.81 19.21
N THR A 280 2.62 21.89 19.48
CA THR A 280 1.63 21.99 20.57
C THR A 280 0.29 22.54 20.09
N GLU A 281 0.03 22.46 18.78
CA GLU A 281 -1.22 22.91 18.17
C GLU A 281 -2.32 21.84 18.20
N ASP A 282 -3.58 22.27 18.12
CA ASP A 282 -4.71 21.36 17.92
C ASP A 282 -4.84 21.02 16.42
N VAL A 283 -4.16 19.93 16.03
CA VAL A 283 -4.19 19.39 14.67
C VAL A 283 -5.63 19.07 14.22
N GLY A 284 -6.45 18.55 15.14
CA GLY A 284 -7.85 18.22 14.88
C GLY A 284 -8.68 19.47 14.55
N ALA A 285 -8.54 20.54 15.34
CA ALA A 285 -9.17 21.82 15.07
C ALA A 285 -8.66 22.46 13.76
N ARG A 286 -7.35 22.34 13.45
CA ARG A 286 -6.80 22.82 12.16
C ARG A 286 -7.41 22.10 10.97
N PHE A 287 -7.50 20.77 11.02
CA PHE A 287 -8.14 19.99 9.95
C PHE A 287 -9.65 20.25 9.84
N ALA A 288 -10.35 20.40 10.97
CA ALA A 288 -11.76 20.81 10.99
C ALA A 288 -11.95 22.22 10.36
N ALA A 289 -11.03 23.16 10.59
CA ALA A 289 -11.05 24.49 9.97
C ALA A 289 -10.80 24.45 8.45
N TYR A 290 -10.04 23.47 7.94
CA TYR A 290 -9.94 23.20 6.51
C TYR A 290 -11.21 22.53 5.92
N GLY A 291 -12.16 22.10 6.76
CA GLY A 291 -13.40 21.44 6.35
C GLY A 291 -13.32 19.91 6.28
N TRP A 292 -12.34 19.29 6.95
CA TRP A 292 -12.26 17.84 7.08
C TRP A 292 -13.23 17.30 8.14
N HIS A 293 -13.65 16.05 7.96
CA HIS A 293 -14.24 15.26 9.03
C HIS A 293 -13.10 14.70 9.89
N VAL A 294 -13.13 14.97 11.20
CA VAL A 294 -12.08 14.58 12.15
C VAL A 294 -12.69 13.68 13.21
N GLN A 295 -12.03 12.54 13.46
CA GLN A 295 -12.37 11.61 14.54
C GLN A 295 -11.10 11.33 15.36
N LYS A 296 -11.25 11.06 16.65
CA LYS A 296 -10.17 10.61 17.52
C LYS A 296 -10.47 9.21 18.01
N VAL A 297 -9.56 8.27 17.72
CA VAL A 297 -9.51 6.97 18.37
C VAL A 297 -8.66 7.11 19.64
N ALA A 298 -9.14 6.60 20.77
CA ALA A 298 -8.47 6.79 22.06
C ALA A 298 -7.33 5.79 22.31
N ASP A 299 -7.42 4.59 21.73
CA ASP A 299 -6.38 3.57 21.74
C ASP A 299 -6.23 3.00 20.32
N GLY A 300 -5.08 3.22 19.69
CA GLY A 300 -4.79 2.71 18.34
C GLY A 300 -4.66 1.18 18.26
N ASN A 301 -4.66 0.48 19.40
CA ASN A 301 -4.72 -0.99 19.46
C ASN A 301 -6.15 -1.55 19.46
N ASP A 302 -7.17 -0.73 19.74
CA ASP A 302 -8.56 -1.16 19.65
C ASP A 302 -9.00 -1.21 18.18
N ILE A 303 -8.76 -2.36 17.56
CA ILE A 303 -9.18 -2.69 16.20
C ILE A 303 -10.70 -2.69 15.99
N GLY A 304 -11.52 -2.52 17.03
CA GLY A 304 -12.96 -2.29 16.89
C GLY A 304 -13.34 -0.80 16.86
N ALA A 305 -12.46 0.07 17.34
CA ALA A 305 -12.61 1.52 17.33
C ALA A 305 -11.90 2.19 16.14
N VAL A 306 -10.83 1.57 15.61
CA VAL A 306 -10.18 1.91 14.33
C VAL A 306 -11.02 1.45 13.14
#